data_AF-A0A356T2W0-F1
#
_entry.id   AF-A0A356T2W0-F1
#
_cell.length_a   1.000
_cell.length_b   1.000
_cell.length_c   1.000
_cell.angle_alpha   90.00
_cell.angle_beta   90.00
_cell.angle_gamma   90.00
#
_symmetry.space_group_name_H-M   'P 1'
#
loop_
_entity.id
_entity.type
_entity.pdbx_description
1 polymer ?
#
loop_
_entity_poly.entity_id
_entity_poly.type
_entity_poly.pdbx_seq_one_letter_code
_entity_poly.pdbx_strand_id
1 'polypeptide(L)'
;MDDPLLQRVRALVEALPETSEKLSHGAPMFWGGRKTFACFHAGGYDDGRRGVWIKADDGVQGELIESDPDRFYRPKYMGPSGWVGVRLEGDVDWEQVRVLLEDGWRLVVPKRAIRALEERG
;
A
#
# COMPACT_ATOMS: atom_id res chain seq x y z
N MET A 1 9.67 -6.59 15.65
CA MET A 1 9.16 -5.25 15.30
C MET A 1 7.65 -5.30 15.48
N ASP A 2 7.20 -4.85 16.65
CA ASP A 2 5.79 -4.86 17.07
C ASP A 2 5.16 -3.49 16.79
N ASP A 3 5.26 -3.01 15.55
CA ASP A 3 4.56 -1.78 15.16
C ASP A 3 3.08 -2.12 14.91
N PRO A 4 2.13 -1.57 15.68
CA PRO A 4 0.72 -1.90 15.54
C PRO A 4 0.13 -1.48 14.18
N LEU A 5 0.68 -0.44 13.54
CA LEU A 5 0.26 -0.02 12.20
C LEU A 5 0.73 -1.02 11.15
N LEU A 6 1.96 -1.52 11.27
CA LEU A 6 2.46 -2.57 10.40
C LEU A 6 1.63 -3.85 10.54
N GLN A 7 1.26 -4.25 11.76
CA GLN A 7 0.42 -5.43 11.97
C GLN A 7 -0.96 -5.27 11.32
N ARG A 8 -1.53 -4.06 11.35
CA ARG A 8 -2.79 -3.78 10.68
C ARG A 8 -2.68 -3.82 9.16
N VAL A 9 -1.60 -3.25 8.59
CA VAL A 9 -1.32 -3.36 7.14
C VAL A 9 -1.13 -4.83 6.73
N ARG A 10 -0.41 -5.62 7.52
CA ARG A 10 -0.25 -7.07 7.29
C ARG A 10 -1.58 -7.79 7.25
N ALA A 11 -2.46 -7.56 8.23
CA ALA A 11 -3.78 -8.18 8.26
C ALA A 11 -4.61 -7.87 6.99
N LEU A 12 -4.53 -6.63 6.49
CA LEU A 12 -5.20 -6.24 5.24
C LEU A 12 -4.57 -6.94 4.01
N VAL A 13 -3.24 -7.04 3.95
CA VAL A 13 -2.53 -7.70 2.85
C VAL A 13 -2.72 -9.23 2.85
N GLU A 14 -2.76 -9.86 4.02
CA GLU A 14 -2.95 -11.31 4.19
C GLU A 14 -4.34 -11.77 3.75
N ALA A 15 -5.34 -10.88 3.77
CA ALA A 15 -6.66 -11.16 3.23
C ALA A 15 -6.64 -11.34 1.69
N LEU A 16 -5.64 -10.76 1.00
CA LEU A 16 -5.52 -10.80 -0.45
C LEU A 16 -4.80 -12.09 -0.91
N PRO A 17 -5.29 -12.78 -1.96
CA PRO A 17 -4.63 -13.97 -2.51
C PRO A 17 -3.24 -13.71 -3.09
N GLU A 18 -2.39 -14.74 -3.11
CA GLU A 18 -1.05 -14.71 -3.70
C GLU A 18 -0.14 -13.57 -3.17
N THR A 19 -0.27 -13.18 -1.90
CA THR A 19 0.58 -12.18 -1.26
C THR A 19 1.77 -12.79 -0.52
N SER A 20 2.86 -12.03 -0.43
CA SER A 20 4.01 -12.35 0.45
C SER A 20 4.71 -11.08 0.92
N GLU A 21 5.40 -11.16 2.05
CA GLU A 21 6.20 -10.07 2.61
C GLU A 21 7.69 -10.41 2.55
N LYS A 22 8.52 -9.43 2.18
CA LYS A 22 9.97 -9.49 2.28
C LYS A 22 10.52 -8.16 2.77
N LEU A 23 11.60 -8.19 3.54
CA LEU A 23 12.34 -6.97 3.85
C LEU A 23 13.14 -6.51 2.62
N SER A 24 13.01 -5.23 2.28
CA SER A 24 13.80 -4.56 1.24
C SER A 24 14.32 -3.24 1.80
N HIS A 25 15.63 -3.03 1.79
CA HIS A 25 16.28 -1.84 2.34
C HIS A 25 15.81 -1.48 3.77
N GLY A 26 15.56 -2.50 4.60
CA GLY A 26 15.09 -2.34 5.99
C GLY A 26 13.60 -2.05 6.15
N ALA A 27 12.82 -1.98 5.08
CA ALA A 27 11.38 -1.73 5.09
C ALA A 27 10.59 -3.00 4.70
N PRO A 28 9.45 -3.30 5.36
CA PRO A 28 8.53 -4.35 4.92
C PRO A 28 7.94 -4.03 3.54
N MET A 29 8.20 -4.92 2.57
CA MET A 29 7.72 -4.79 1.20
C MET A 29 6.82 -5.97 0.84
N PHE A 30 5.64 -5.65 0.31
CA PHE A 30 4.58 -6.60 0.00
C PHE A 30 4.50 -6.88 -1.50
N TRP A 31 4.37 -8.15 -1.83
CA TRP A 31 4.36 -8.69 -3.18
C TRP A 31 3.01 -9.31 -3.49
N GLY A 32 2.48 -9.05 -4.67
CA GLY A 32 1.40 -9.80 -5.29
C GLY A 32 1.99 -10.67 -6.40
N GLY A 33 2.05 -11.98 -6.18
CA GLY A 33 2.77 -12.90 -7.05
C GLY A 33 4.26 -12.53 -7.17
N ARG A 34 4.66 -12.00 -8.33
CA ARG A 34 6.07 -11.69 -8.66
C ARG A 34 6.40 -10.19 -8.68
N LYS A 35 5.47 -9.33 -8.29
CA LYS A 35 5.64 -7.87 -8.38
C LYS A 35 5.22 -7.23 -7.06
N THR A 36 5.86 -6.12 -6.71
CA THR A 36 5.57 -5.37 -5.48
C THR A 36 4.43 -4.40 -5.71
N PHE A 37 3.60 -4.22 -4.68
CA PHE A 37 2.48 -3.28 -4.73
C PHE A 37 2.34 -2.41 -3.49
N ALA A 38 2.96 -2.79 -2.36
CA ALA A 38 2.97 -1.96 -1.16
C ALA A 38 4.32 -2.02 -0.44
N CYS A 39 4.66 -0.96 0.28
CA CYS A 39 5.85 -0.85 1.12
C CYS A 39 5.51 -0.06 2.38
N PHE A 40 5.61 -0.69 3.55
CA PHE A 40 5.44 0.02 4.82
C PHE A 40 6.73 0.73 5.20
N HIS A 41 6.62 1.94 5.73
CA HIS A 41 7.78 2.65 6.27
C HIS A 41 7.48 3.25 7.64
N ALA A 42 8.49 3.18 8.51
CA ALA A 42 8.38 3.55 9.91
C ALA A 42 8.84 5.01 10.18
N GLY A 43 8.63 5.93 9.24
CA GLY A 43 9.06 7.34 9.38
C GLY A 43 10.52 7.61 9.01
N GLY A 44 11.22 6.65 8.40
CA GLY A 44 12.58 6.86 7.86
C GLY A 44 12.62 7.60 6.52
N TYR A 45 11.45 7.97 5.97
CA TYR A 45 11.30 8.57 4.65
C TYR A 45 10.36 9.76 4.69
N ASP A 46 10.37 10.54 3.60
CA ASP A 46 9.45 11.65 3.35
C ASP A 46 9.41 12.67 4.51
N ASP A 47 8.24 12.92 5.09
CA ASP A 47 8.02 13.88 6.18
C ASP A 47 8.25 13.28 7.58
N GLY A 48 8.81 12.07 7.66
CA GLY A 48 9.16 11.42 8.92
C GLY A 48 8.01 10.68 9.60
N ARG A 49 6.83 10.59 8.97
CA ARG A 49 5.66 9.91 9.52
C ARG A 49 5.59 8.45 9.10
N ARG A 50 4.95 7.60 9.91
CA ARG A 50 4.65 6.22 9.52
C ARG A 50 3.61 6.20 8.39
N GLY A 51 3.84 5.34 7.41
CA GLY A 51 2.96 5.25 6.26
C GLY A 51 3.15 3.99 5.46
N VAL A 52 2.34 3.88 4.41
CA VAL A 52 2.48 2.85 3.39
C VAL A 52 2.52 3.51 2.02
N TRP A 53 3.51 3.15 1.21
CA TRP A 53 3.50 3.47 -0.20
C TRP A 53 2.77 2.37 -0.94
N ILE A 54 1.81 2.73 -1.78
CA ILE A 54 0.97 1.80 -2.53
C ILE A 54 1.07 2.14 -4.01
N LYS A 55 1.22 1.12 -4.85
CA LYS A 55 1.15 1.28 -6.30
C LYS A 55 -0.25 1.76 -6.69
N ALA A 56 -0.35 2.78 -7.52
CA ALA A 56 -1.62 3.29 -8.03
C ALA A 56 -1.64 3.25 -9.57
N ASP A 57 -2.84 3.31 -10.14
CA ASP A 57 -3.04 3.52 -11.58
C ASP A 57 -2.61 4.93 -12.00
N ASP A 58 -2.42 5.11 -13.30
CA ASP A 58 -2.11 6.41 -13.88
C ASP A 58 -3.21 7.44 -13.54
N GLY A 59 -2.82 8.61 -13.03
CA GLY A 59 -3.73 9.68 -12.62
C GLY A 59 -4.18 9.60 -11.15
N VAL A 60 -4.40 8.40 -10.61
CA VAL A 60 -4.95 8.19 -9.24
C VAL A 60 -4.08 8.83 -8.16
N GLN A 61 -2.74 8.80 -8.32
CA GLN A 61 -1.83 9.46 -7.38
C GLN A 61 -2.12 10.97 -7.26
N GLY A 62 -2.40 11.66 -8.38
CA GLY A 62 -2.71 13.09 -8.38
C GLY A 62 -4.03 13.37 -7.70
N GLU A 63 -5.08 12.64 -8.10
CA GLU A 63 -6.44 12.79 -7.56
C GLU A 63 -6.49 12.57 -6.04
N LEU A 64 -5.79 11.57 -5.52
CA LEU A 64 -5.71 11.33 -4.08
C LEU A 64 -5.02 12.49 -3.35
N ILE A 65 -3.89 12.98 -3.87
CA ILE A 65 -3.16 14.11 -3.27
C ILE A 65 -4.00 15.40 -3.31
N GLU A 66 -4.73 15.64 -4.41
CA GLU A 66 -5.59 16.81 -4.55
C GLU A 66 -6.82 16.74 -3.63
N SER A 67 -7.37 15.55 -3.40
CA SER A 67 -8.53 15.37 -2.53
C SER A 67 -8.21 15.47 -1.04
N ASP A 68 -7.07 14.95 -0.59
CA ASP A 68 -6.62 15.05 0.80
C ASP A 68 -5.08 15.05 0.91
N PRO A 69 -4.43 16.22 0.80
CA PRO A 69 -2.96 16.34 0.86
C PRO A 69 -2.39 16.07 2.26
N ASP A 70 -3.23 16.12 3.30
CA ASP A 70 -2.84 15.80 4.67
C ASP A 70 -2.70 14.29 4.85
N ARG A 71 -3.45 13.46 4.12
CA ARG A 71 -3.35 11.99 4.14
C ARG A 71 -2.47 11.43 3.03
N PHE A 72 -2.54 12.01 1.84
CA PHE A 72 -1.87 11.50 0.64
C PHE A 72 -0.73 12.39 0.21
N TYR A 73 0.32 11.77 -0.31
CA TYR A 73 1.47 12.50 -0.81
C TYR A 73 2.20 11.70 -1.89
N ARG A 74 3.08 12.38 -2.64
CA ARG A 74 3.96 11.75 -3.63
C ARG A 74 5.25 11.29 -2.94
N PRO A 75 5.52 9.97 -2.80
CA PRO A 75 6.75 9.47 -2.19
C PRO A 75 8.00 9.91 -2.96
N LYS A 76 9.08 10.24 -2.25
CA LYS A 76 10.31 10.73 -2.88
C LYS A 76 10.87 9.79 -3.94
N TYR A 77 10.84 8.47 -3.68
CA TYR A 77 11.50 7.47 -4.53
C TYR A 77 10.54 6.74 -5.47
N MET A 78 9.40 6.28 -4.96
CA MET A 78 8.44 5.51 -5.77
C MET A 78 7.38 6.39 -6.45
N GLY A 79 7.29 7.66 -6.02
CA GLY A 79 6.32 8.61 -6.54
C GLY A 79 6.43 8.88 -8.05
N PRO A 80 7.63 9.04 -8.63
CA PRO A 80 7.79 9.16 -10.09
C PRO A 80 7.30 7.94 -10.87
N SER A 81 7.23 6.77 -10.24
CA SER A 81 6.73 5.52 -10.82
C SER A 81 5.24 5.27 -10.53
N GLY A 82 4.50 6.31 -10.13
CA GLY A 82 3.05 6.27 -9.91
C GLY A 82 2.60 5.75 -8.53
N TRP A 83 3.50 5.56 -7.57
CA TRP A 83 3.10 5.10 -6.22
C TRP A 83 2.60 6.26 -5.37
N VAL A 84 1.53 6.08 -4.61
CA VAL A 84 1.02 7.07 -3.66
C VAL A 84 1.46 6.72 -2.24
N GLY A 85 1.83 7.72 -1.45
CA GLY A 85 2.09 7.57 -0.03
C GLY A 85 0.82 7.84 0.78
N VAL A 86 0.51 6.96 1.71
CA VAL A 86 -0.62 7.09 2.65
C VAL A 86 -0.07 7.18 4.07
N ARG A 87 -0.38 8.26 4.77
CA ARG A 87 0.00 8.43 6.18
C ARG A 87 -0.92 7.60 7.07
N LEU A 88 -0.34 6.92 8.06
CA LEU A 88 -1.06 6.01 8.95
C LEU A 88 -1.12 6.53 10.40
N GLU A 89 -0.95 7.84 10.58
CA GLU A 89 -1.00 8.49 11.88
C GLU A 89 -2.25 9.36 12.02
N GLY A 90 -2.81 9.45 13.23
CA GLY A 90 -4.03 10.21 13.49
C GLY A 90 -5.31 9.42 13.18
N ASP A 91 -6.31 10.12 12.66
CA ASP A 91 -7.60 9.53 12.27
C ASP A 91 -7.52 8.93 10.86
N VAL A 92 -7.18 7.64 10.83
CA VAL A 92 -6.97 6.87 9.60
C VAL A 92 -8.26 6.17 9.19
N ASP A 93 -8.73 6.45 7.97
CA ASP A 93 -9.76 5.66 7.31
C ASP A 93 -9.17 4.34 6.81
N TRP A 94 -9.26 3.31 7.64
CA TRP A 94 -8.72 1.99 7.33
C TRP A 94 -9.45 1.27 6.21
N GLU A 95 -10.70 1.64 5.92
CA GLU A 95 -11.44 1.09 4.79
C GLU A 95 -10.88 1.64 3.48
N GLN A 96 -10.57 2.94 3.45
CA GLN A 96 -9.86 3.55 2.32
C GLN A 96 -8.47 2.93 2.12
N VAL A 97 -7.71 2.69 3.19
CA VAL A 97 -6.41 2.01 3.10
C VAL A 97 -6.56 0.59 2.52
N ARG A 98 -7.59 -0.16 2.96
CA ARG A 98 -7.88 -1.50 2.44
C ARG A 98 -8.14 -1.47 0.94
N VAL A 99 -9.01 -0.57 0.47
CA VAL A 99 -9.34 -0.41 -0.95
C VAL A 99 -8.09 -0.08 -1.77
N LEU A 100 -7.27 0.87 -1.31
CA LEU A 100 -6.03 1.23 -2.01
C LEU A 100 -5.04 0.07 -2.10
N LEU A 101 -4.86 -0.70 -1.02
CA LEU A 101 -4.01 -1.89 -1.02
C LEU A 101 -4.50 -2.94 -2.02
N GLU A 102 -5.82 -3.15 -2.09
CA GLU A 102 -6.47 -4.07 -3.02
C GLU A 102 -6.29 -3.61 -4.48
N ASP A 103 -6.46 -2.33 -4.75
CA ASP A 103 -6.24 -1.76 -6.09
C ASP A 103 -4.79 -1.90 -6.53
N GLY A 104 -3.83 -1.53 -5.67
CA GLY A 104 -2.41 -1.73 -5.93
C GLY A 104 -2.07 -3.21 -6.18
N TRP A 105 -2.70 -4.12 -5.42
CA TRP A 105 -2.56 -5.55 -5.61
C TRP A 105 -3.12 -6.02 -6.97
N ARG A 106 -4.30 -5.54 -7.39
CA ARG A 106 -4.91 -5.86 -8.71
C ARG A 106 -3.99 -5.51 -9.87
N LEU A 107 -3.19 -4.45 -9.75
CA LEU A 107 -2.24 -4.02 -10.79
C LEU A 107 -1.07 -4.97 -11.01
N VAL A 108 -0.80 -5.87 -10.06
CA VAL A 108 0.41 -6.69 -10.08
C VAL A 108 0.16 -8.18 -10.17
N VAL A 109 -1.03 -8.63 -9.80
CA VAL A 109 -1.39 -10.05 -9.76
C VAL A 109 -1.99 -10.57 -11.08
N PRO A 110 -1.92 -11.89 -11.33
CA PRO A 110 -2.62 -12.50 -12.46
C PRO A 110 -4.13 -12.57 -12.22
N LYS A 111 -4.92 -12.66 -13.31
CA LYS A 111 -6.40 -12.76 -13.28
C LYS A 111 -6.95 -13.85 -12.35
N ARG A 112 -6.21 -14.96 -12.18
CA ARG A 112 -6.62 -16.06 -11.26
C ARG A 112 -6.67 -15.62 -9.80
N ALA A 113 -5.79 -14.71 -9.39
CA ALA A 113 -5.74 -14.21 -8.02
C ALA A 113 -6.92 -13.28 -7.75
N ILE A 114 -7.26 -12.42 -8.73
CA ILE A 114 -8.46 -11.56 -8.71
C ILE A 114 -9.71 -12.41 -8.57
N ARG A 115 -9.87 -13.43 -9.41
CA ARG A 115 -11.00 -14.38 -9.32
C ARG A 115 -11.07 -15.07 -7.96
N ALA A 116 -9.94 -15.49 -7.41
CA ALA A 116 -9.89 -16.12 -6.08
C ALA A 116 -10.27 -15.17 -4.94
N LEU A 117 -10.15 -13.86 -5.12
CA LEU A 117 -10.64 -12.86 -4.16
C LEU A 117 -12.17 -12.71 -4.30
N GLU A 118 -12.68 -12.63 -5.53
CA GLU A 118 -14.12 -12.53 -5.81
C GLU A 118 -14.91 -13.74 -5.28
N GLU A 119 -14.34 -14.94 -5.35
CA GLU A 119 -14.94 -16.18 -4.83
C GLU A 119 -14.94 -16.26 -3.28
N ARG A 120 -14.27 -15.34 -2.58
CA ARG A 120 -14.25 -15.27 -1.10
C ARG A 120 -15.32 -14.32 -0.53
N GLY A 121 -15.97 -13.52 -1.38
CA GLY A 121 -17.08 -12.62 -1.02
C GLY A 121 -18.44 -13.24 -1.34
#